data_AF-A0A7Y5A4U5-F1
#
_entry.id   AF-A0A7Y5A4U5-F1
#
_cell.length_a   1.000
_cell.length_b   1.000
_cell.length_c   1.000
_cell.angle_alpha   90.00
_cell.angle_beta   90.00
_cell.angle_gamma   90.00
#
_symmetry.space_group_name_H-M   'P 1'
#
loop_
_entity.id
_entity.type
_entity.pdbx_description
1 polymer ?
#
loop_
_entity_poly.entity_id
_entity_poly.type
_entity_poly.pdbx_seq_one_letter_code
_entity_poly.pdbx_strand_id
1 'polypeptide(L)'
;MKKTRNYQGKDVDMLTACRTIAGSFAANITELSTIRTGWTAAYSSGLITRIDTTITDYLGLDARHDQREATAGVIALQVPAQRDLTFFKAQVDSDFKKELLRHDEILRTLGFTSYYKDVSKGNQESMVQLLYFFKTNMTDALKTEITGKGMSIELINRILTYAEAFMQANTTQEQTKDSSIELKAGAIEAFNETYDEMIAICKIAASYYRFEPLKKDLFTFTRVQANQRGGTSNRVPEPAPTPVQ
;
A
#
# COMPACT_ATOMS: atom_id res chain seq x y z
N MET A 1 6.81 -15.77 6.58
CA MET A 1 5.55 -16.46 6.23
C MET A 1 4.53 -15.42 5.81
N LYS A 2 3.83 -15.61 4.69
CA LYS A 2 2.75 -14.71 4.26
C LYS A 2 1.60 -14.86 5.26
N LYS A 3 1.38 -13.88 6.16
CA LYS A 3 0.24 -13.91 7.09
C LYS A 3 -1.04 -13.93 6.24
N THR A 4 -1.87 -14.96 6.41
CA THR A 4 -3.16 -15.10 5.74
C THR A 4 -4.28 -14.76 6.72
N ARG A 5 -5.43 -14.30 6.20
CA ARG A 5 -6.63 -14.07 7.02
C ARG A 5 -7.06 -15.39 7.68
N ASN A 6 -7.44 -15.34 8.95
CA ASN A 6 -7.99 -16.48 9.70
C ASN A 6 -9.53 -16.57 9.64
N TYR A 7 -10.19 -15.66 8.91
CA TYR A 7 -11.64 -15.59 8.73
C TYR A 7 -12.05 -15.66 7.25
N GLN A 8 -13.35 -15.86 7.03
CA GLN A 8 -13.97 -15.91 5.69
C GLN A 8 -14.78 -14.64 5.42
N GLY A 9 -14.75 -14.15 4.17
CA GLY A 9 -15.47 -12.97 3.72
C GLY A 9 -14.59 -11.71 3.60
N LYS A 10 -15.23 -10.56 3.33
CA LYS A 10 -14.53 -9.27 3.17
C LYS A 10 -14.11 -8.70 4.53
N ASP A 11 -12.98 -7.99 4.56
CA ASP A 11 -12.45 -7.33 5.76
C ASP A 11 -13.47 -6.36 6.39
N VAL A 12 -14.18 -5.59 5.56
CA VAL A 12 -15.24 -4.67 6.00
C VAL A 12 -16.38 -5.42 6.71
N ASP A 13 -16.88 -6.50 6.10
CA ASP A 13 -17.95 -7.31 6.68
C ASP A 13 -17.52 -7.95 8.01
N MET A 14 -16.27 -8.43 8.09
CA MET A 14 -15.72 -9.02 9.30
C MET A 14 -15.64 -8.00 10.44
N LEU A 15 -15.05 -6.83 10.18
CA LEU A 15 -14.87 -5.79 11.20
C LEU A 15 -16.21 -5.19 11.65
N THR A 16 -17.18 -5.06 10.73
CA THR A 16 -18.53 -4.61 11.07
C THR A 16 -19.26 -5.65 11.92
N ALA A 17 -19.10 -6.95 11.65
CA ALA A 17 -19.61 -8.01 12.52
C ALA A 17 -18.98 -7.94 13.92
N CYS A 18 -17.65 -7.80 14.01
CA CYS A 18 -16.94 -7.61 15.28
C CYS A 18 -17.49 -6.39 16.05
N ARG A 19 -17.70 -5.27 15.37
CA ARG A 19 -18.21 -4.04 16.00
C ARG A 19 -19.63 -4.19 16.55
N THR A 20 -20.52 -4.86 15.81
CA THR A 20 -21.88 -5.15 16.26
C THR A 20 -21.90 -6.10 17.46
N ILE A 21 -21.04 -7.12 17.47
CA ILE A 21 -20.93 -8.04 18.60
C ILE A 21 -20.34 -7.32 19.82
N ALA A 22 -19.32 -6.47 19.63
CA ALA A 22 -18.76 -5.64 20.70
C ALA A 22 -19.81 -4.71 21.33
N GLY A 23 -20.71 -4.14 20.52
CA GLY A 23 -21.86 -3.37 21.02
C GLY A 23 -22.82 -4.23 21.85
N SER A 24 -23.12 -5.44 21.39
CA SER A 24 -23.96 -6.40 22.13
C SER A 24 -23.29 -6.86 23.43
N PHE A 25 -21.97 -7.05 23.40
CA PHE A 25 -21.15 -7.38 24.57
C PHE A 25 -21.19 -6.27 25.62
N ALA A 26 -21.00 -5.02 25.21
CA ALA A 26 -21.09 -3.86 26.09
C ALA A 26 -22.50 -3.71 26.70
N ALA A 27 -23.56 -3.94 25.91
CA ALA A 27 -24.93 -3.88 26.40
C ALA A 27 -25.27 -4.95 27.47
N ASN A 28 -24.56 -6.08 27.46
CA ASN A 28 -24.77 -7.18 28.41
C ASN A 28 -23.64 -7.28 29.46
N ILE A 29 -22.77 -6.26 29.56
CA ILE A 29 -21.54 -6.36 30.36
C ILE A 29 -21.79 -6.55 31.85
N THR A 30 -22.88 -5.97 32.39
CA THR A 30 -23.27 -6.14 33.80
C THR A 30 -23.48 -7.62 34.13
N GLU A 31 -24.20 -8.35 33.27
CA GLU A 31 -24.42 -9.78 33.44
C GLU A 31 -23.15 -10.58 33.16
N LEU A 32 -22.48 -10.30 32.04
CA LEU A 32 -21.29 -11.03 31.59
C LEU A 32 -20.08 -10.86 32.52
N SER A 33 -20.01 -9.77 33.29
CA SER A 33 -18.98 -9.56 34.30
C SER A 33 -19.08 -10.54 35.48
N THR A 34 -20.29 -11.07 35.74
CA THR A 34 -20.51 -12.06 36.82
C THR A 34 -19.94 -13.43 36.47
N ILE A 35 -19.89 -13.77 35.18
CA ILE A 35 -19.36 -15.05 34.69
C ILE A 35 -17.85 -14.99 34.46
N ARG A 36 -17.31 -13.80 34.16
CA ARG A 36 -15.90 -13.57 33.90
C ARG A 36 -15.52 -12.19 34.42
N THR A 37 -14.90 -12.17 35.59
CA THR A 37 -14.57 -10.93 36.31
C THR A 37 -13.67 -9.96 35.54
N GLY A 38 -12.87 -10.47 34.60
CA GLY A 38 -12.08 -9.63 33.69
C GLY A 38 -12.89 -8.88 32.61
N TRP A 39 -14.15 -9.26 32.39
CA TRP A 39 -15.06 -8.59 31.47
C TRP A 39 -15.75 -7.42 32.16
N THR A 40 -15.00 -6.31 32.25
CA THR A 40 -15.46 -5.07 32.85
C THR A 40 -16.02 -4.10 31.80
N ALA A 41 -16.75 -3.08 32.24
CA ALA A 41 -17.16 -1.98 31.37
C ALA A 41 -15.97 -1.28 30.68
N ALA A 42 -14.84 -1.18 31.39
CA ALA A 42 -13.60 -0.65 30.82
C ALA A 42 -13.04 -1.55 29.71
N TYR A 43 -13.05 -2.87 29.91
CA TYR A 43 -12.64 -3.83 28.89
C TYR A 43 -13.54 -3.76 27.65
N SER A 44 -14.86 -3.71 27.81
CA SER A 44 -15.79 -3.61 26.68
C SER A 44 -15.64 -2.29 25.90
N SER A 45 -15.41 -1.18 26.60
CA SER A 45 -15.15 0.12 25.97
C SER A 45 -13.82 0.09 25.20
N GLY A 46 -12.76 -0.44 25.80
CA GLY A 46 -11.47 -0.60 25.14
C GLY A 46 -11.52 -1.49 23.90
N LEU A 47 -12.31 -2.56 23.93
CA LEU A 47 -12.52 -3.44 22.77
C LEU A 47 -13.20 -2.69 21.61
N ILE A 48 -14.24 -1.91 21.90
CA ILE A 48 -14.91 -1.07 20.90
C ILE A 48 -13.92 -0.09 20.28
N THR A 49 -13.15 0.63 21.11
CA THR A 49 -12.15 1.58 20.62
C THR A 49 -11.11 0.91 19.73
N ARG A 50 -10.59 -0.26 20.10
CA ARG A 50 -9.61 -1.00 19.27
C ARG A 50 -10.19 -1.38 17.91
N ILE A 51 -11.45 -1.83 17.87
CA ILE A 51 -12.13 -2.17 16.61
C ILE A 51 -12.32 -0.91 15.76
N ASP A 52 -12.77 0.19 16.34
CA ASP A 52 -12.99 1.47 15.63
C ASP A 52 -11.67 2.06 15.10
N THR A 53 -10.59 1.97 15.88
CA THR A 53 -9.23 2.32 15.43
C THR A 53 -8.79 1.42 14.28
N THR A 54 -8.97 0.11 14.38
CA THR A 54 -8.62 -0.83 13.30
C THR A 54 -9.40 -0.55 12.01
N ILE A 55 -10.67 -0.17 12.13
CA ILE A 55 -11.49 0.27 11.00
C ILE A 55 -10.92 1.56 10.40
N THR A 56 -10.65 2.58 11.23
CA THR A 56 -10.19 3.89 10.75
C THR A 56 -8.81 3.82 10.11
N ASP A 57 -7.90 3.09 10.74
CA ASP A 57 -6.50 3.02 10.36
C ASP A 57 -6.31 2.20 9.08
N TYR A 58 -7.18 1.24 8.78
CA TYR A 58 -6.94 0.30 7.68
C TYR A 58 -8.09 0.17 6.67
N LEU A 59 -9.35 0.42 7.03
CA LEU A 59 -10.46 0.46 6.06
C LEU A 59 -10.55 1.84 5.39
N GLY A 60 -9.68 2.07 4.42
CA GLY A 60 -9.65 3.31 3.63
C GLY A 60 -8.27 3.66 3.07
N LEU A 61 -7.19 3.07 3.63
CA LEU A 61 -5.85 3.22 3.10
C LEU A 61 -5.71 2.51 1.75
N ASP A 62 -5.76 3.26 0.65
CA ASP A 62 -5.31 2.76 -0.65
C ASP A 62 -3.78 2.88 -0.75
N ALA A 63 -3.05 1.96 -0.11
CA ALA A 63 -1.59 1.87 -0.26
C ALA A 63 -1.13 1.60 -1.72
N ARG A 64 -2.07 1.33 -2.65
CA ARG A 64 -1.78 1.27 -4.08
C ARG A 64 -1.93 2.63 -4.76
N HIS A 65 -2.62 3.61 -4.16
CA HIS A 65 -2.71 4.97 -4.67
C HIS A 65 -1.33 5.62 -4.70
N ASP A 66 -0.68 5.70 -3.55
CA ASP A 66 0.63 6.34 -3.41
C ASP A 66 1.70 5.63 -4.24
N GLN A 67 1.61 4.30 -4.34
CA GLN A 67 2.48 3.51 -5.23
C GLN A 67 2.24 3.84 -6.72
N ARG A 68 0.99 4.03 -7.14
CA ARG A 68 0.67 4.44 -8.52
C ARG A 68 1.19 5.84 -8.81
N GLU A 69 1.03 6.77 -7.86
CA GLU A 69 1.51 8.15 -7.98
C GLU A 69 3.06 8.20 -8.07
N ALA A 70 3.76 7.50 -7.17
CA ALA A 70 5.21 7.41 -7.21
C ALA A 70 5.72 6.76 -8.51
N THR A 71 5.03 5.73 -9.02
CA THR A 71 5.35 5.11 -10.30
C THR A 71 5.14 6.06 -11.47
N ALA A 72 4.04 6.83 -11.46
CA ALA A 72 3.79 7.85 -12.48
C ALA A 72 4.87 8.94 -12.46
N GLY A 73 5.33 9.36 -11.28
CA GLY A 73 6.43 10.31 -11.11
C GLY A 73 7.74 9.83 -11.74
N VAL A 74 8.12 8.57 -11.53
CA VAL A 74 9.31 7.99 -12.18
C VAL A 74 9.14 7.93 -13.69
N ILE A 75 7.99 7.45 -14.20
CA ILE A 75 7.73 7.35 -15.65
C ILE A 75 7.80 8.72 -16.32
N ALA A 76 7.24 9.76 -15.68
CA ALA A 76 7.22 11.13 -16.20
C ALA A 76 8.64 11.70 -16.42
N LEU A 77 9.63 11.23 -15.65
CA LEU A 77 11.03 11.60 -15.81
C LEU A 77 11.80 10.62 -16.70
N GLN A 78 11.47 9.32 -16.63
CA GLN A 78 12.17 8.25 -17.35
C GLN A 78 12.10 8.44 -18.86
N VAL A 79 10.88 8.66 -19.37
CA VAL A 79 10.62 8.78 -20.81
C VAL A 79 11.40 9.95 -21.44
N PRO A 80 11.31 11.19 -20.94
CA PRO A 80 12.07 12.30 -21.53
C PRO A 80 13.58 12.15 -21.33
N ALA A 81 14.05 11.61 -20.19
CA ALA A 81 15.48 11.34 -19.98
C ALA A 81 16.02 10.32 -20.98
N GLN A 82 15.30 9.21 -21.20
CA GLN A 82 15.68 8.18 -22.17
C GLN A 82 15.72 8.73 -23.60
N ARG A 83 14.70 9.54 -23.97
CA ARG A 83 14.65 10.19 -25.28
C ARG A 83 15.87 11.09 -25.48
N ASP A 84 16.17 11.94 -24.51
CA ASP A 84 17.24 12.93 -24.62
C ASP A 84 18.62 12.27 -24.62
N LEU A 85 18.85 11.25 -23.79
CA LEU A 85 20.09 10.45 -23.82
C LEU A 85 20.27 9.71 -25.15
N THR A 86 19.19 9.14 -25.69
CA THR A 86 19.22 8.48 -27.00
C THR A 86 19.53 9.47 -28.12
N PHE A 87 18.91 10.64 -28.09
CA PHE A 87 19.14 11.70 -29.06
C PHE A 87 20.55 12.29 -28.96
N PHE A 88 21.06 12.46 -27.74
CA PHE A 88 22.45 12.86 -27.49
C PHE A 88 23.42 11.84 -28.09
N LYS A 89 23.22 10.54 -27.80
CA LYS A 89 24.07 9.49 -28.33
C LYS A 89 24.09 9.47 -29.86
N ALA A 90 22.92 9.58 -30.49
CA ALA A 90 22.83 9.59 -31.95
C ALA A 90 23.58 10.76 -32.60
N GLN A 91 23.60 11.93 -31.95
CA GLN A 91 24.40 13.07 -32.41
C GLN A 91 25.90 12.81 -32.23
N VAL A 92 26.34 12.25 -31.09
CA VAL A 92 27.75 11.84 -30.92
C VAL A 92 28.16 10.83 -32.00
N ASP A 93 27.33 9.82 -32.25
CA ASP A 93 27.54 8.80 -33.29
C ASP A 93 27.69 9.45 -34.68
N SER A 94 26.93 10.52 -34.97
CA SER A 94 26.97 11.23 -36.26
C SER A 94 28.17 12.18 -36.39
N ASP A 95 28.38 13.03 -35.38
CA ASP A 95 29.29 14.17 -35.44
C ASP A 95 30.76 13.76 -35.28
N PHE A 96 30.99 12.63 -34.60
CA PHE A 96 32.32 12.04 -34.38
C PHE A 96 32.56 10.77 -35.20
N LYS A 97 31.71 10.45 -36.20
CA LYS A 97 31.84 9.23 -37.03
C LYS A 97 33.17 9.05 -37.76
N LYS A 98 33.91 10.14 -38.01
CA LYS A 98 35.24 10.14 -38.64
C LYS A 98 36.39 10.09 -37.61
N GLU A 99 36.07 10.25 -36.32
CA GLU A 99 37.00 10.40 -35.20
C GLU A 99 36.74 9.28 -34.17
N LEU A 100 36.82 8.02 -34.61
CA LEU A 100 36.35 6.85 -33.86
C LEU A 100 36.93 6.74 -32.44
N LEU A 101 38.24 7.03 -32.27
CA LEU A 101 38.86 7.02 -30.95
C LEU A 101 38.22 8.03 -30.00
N ARG A 102 37.93 9.24 -30.48
CA ARG A 102 37.30 10.29 -29.67
C ARG A 102 35.83 9.99 -29.42
N HIS A 103 35.11 9.50 -30.44
CA HIS A 103 33.75 8.98 -30.30
C HIS A 103 33.63 7.97 -29.15
N ASP A 104 34.46 6.92 -29.16
CA ASP A 104 34.41 5.87 -28.15
C ASP A 104 34.81 6.39 -26.77
N GLU A 105 35.76 7.31 -26.71
CA GLU A 105 36.16 7.97 -25.47
C GLU A 105 35.01 8.80 -24.89
N ILE A 106 34.29 9.59 -25.68
CA ILE A 106 33.13 10.38 -25.23
C ILE A 106 32.06 9.45 -24.67
N LEU A 107 31.66 8.42 -25.41
CA LEU A 107 30.61 7.49 -24.98
C LEU A 107 31.00 6.74 -23.71
N ARG A 108 32.27 6.33 -23.58
CA ARG A 108 32.78 5.66 -22.38
C ARG A 108 32.81 6.60 -21.18
N THR A 109 33.33 7.81 -21.38
CA THR A 109 33.46 8.84 -20.33
C THR A 109 32.11 9.25 -19.76
N LEU A 110 31.10 9.39 -20.62
CA LEU A 110 29.75 9.76 -20.22
C LEU A 110 28.89 8.56 -19.76
N GLY A 111 29.46 7.36 -19.70
CA GLY A 111 28.79 6.16 -19.17
C GLY A 111 27.89 5.40 -20.15
N PHE A 112 27.79 5.83 -21.41
CA PHE A 112 26.94 5.17 -22.42
C PHE A 112 27.37 3.74 -22.70
N THR A 113 28.68 3.43 -22.66
CA THR A 113 29.17 2.05 -22.91
C THR A 113 28.72 1.07 -21.84
N SER A 114 28.57 1.52 -20.59
CA SER A 114 28.28 0.66 -19.45
C SER A 114 26.78 0.49 -19.21
N TYR A 115 25.99 1.56 -19.38
CA TYR A 115 24.62 1.59 -18.86
C TYR A 115 23.54 1.74 -19.95
N TYR A 116 23.87 2.29 -21.12
CA TYR A 116 22.86 2.66 -22.12
C TYR A 116 22.01 1.47 -22.60
N LYS A 117 22.62 0.28 -22.73
CA LYS A 117 21.89 -0.92 -23.17
C LYS A 117 20.72 -1.26 -22.24
N ASP A 118 20.90 -1.13 -20.93
CA ASP A 118 19.84 -1.46 -19.97
C ASP A 118 18.89 -0.28 -19.75
N VAL A 119 19.39 0.96 -19.88
CA VAL A 119 18.55 2.16 -19.97
C VAL A 119 17.56 2.06 -21.13
N SER A 120 18.01 1.57 -22.29
CA SER A 120 17.14 1.39 -23.47
C SER A 120 15.99 0.40 -23.25
N LYS A 121 16.15 -0.51 -22.27
CA LYS A 121 15.13 -1.48 -21.84
C LYS A 121 14.28 -0.99 -20.66
N GLY A 122 14.49 0.24 -20.20
CA GLY A 122 13.75 0.82 -19.08
C GLY A 122 14.29 0.47 -17.69
N ASN A 123 15.55 0.02 -17.56
CA ASN A 123 16.16 -0.21 -16.25
C ASN A 123 16.40 1.12 -15.51
N GLN A 124 15.73 1.31 -14.38
CA GLN A 124 15.79 2.54 -13.57
C GLN A 124 17.14 2.71 -12.86
N GLU A 125 17.75 1.62 -12.37
CA GLU A 125 19.07 1.66 -11.72
C GLU A 125 20.16 2.08 -12.73
N SER A 126 20.16 1.47 -13.91
CA SER A 126 21.06 1.86 -15.00
C SER A 126 20.80 3.30 -15.46
N MET A 127 19.55 3.78 -15.41
CA MET A 127 19.21 5.18 -15.73
C MET A 127 19.84 6.13 -14.72
N VAL A 128 19.68 5.85 -13.42
CA VAL A 128 20.35 6.60 -12.34
C VAL A 128 21.86 6.62 -12.58
N GLN A 129 22.48 5.46 -12.80
CA GLN A 129 23.92 5.36 -13.01
C GLN A 129 24.37 6.15 -14.24
N LEU A 130 23.68 6.03 -15.38
CA LEU A 130 24.00 6.77 -16.59
C LEU A 130 23.89 8.28 -16.39
N LEU A 131 22.81 8.77 -15.78
CA LEU A 131 22.60 10.20 -15.55
C LEU A 131 23.65 10.79 -14.61
N TYR A 132 24.05 10.08 -13.56
CA TYR A 132 25.13 10.53 -12.68
C TYR A 132 26.50 10.47 -13.34
N PHE A 133 26.82 9.41 -14.09
CA PHE A 133 28.06 9.34 -14.86
C PHE A 133 28.15 10.48 -15.87
N PHE A 134 27.07 10.74 -16.60
CA PHE A 134 26.97 11.86 -17.53
C PHE A 134 27.21 13.19 -16.79
N LYS A 135 26.52 13.42 -15.66
CA LYS A 135 26.63 14.65 -14.88
C LYS A 135 28.03 14.88 -14.31
N THR A 136 28.64 13.84 -13.75
CA THR A 136 29.97 13.93 -13.13
C THR A 136 31.07 14.15 -14.18
N ASN A 137 30.95 13.55 -15.36
CA ASN A 137 32.01 13.56 -16.37
C ASN A 137 31.78 14.57 -17.51
N MET A 138 30.64 15.25 -17.56
CA MET A 138 30.41 16.37 -18.48
C MET A 138 31.16 17.61 -18.02
N THR A 139 32.47 17.64 -18.28
CA THR A 139 33.34 18.79 -18.00
C THR A 139 33.06 19.95 -18.95
N ASP A 140 33.45 21.18 -18.59
CA ASP A 140 33.29 22.35 -19.46
C ASP A 140 34.05 22.21 -20.78
N ALA A 141 35.21 21.55 -20.76
CA ALA A 141 36.00 21.27 -21.96
C ALA A 141 35.25 20.33 -22.91
N LEU A 142 34.72 19.21 -22.39
CA LEU A 142 33.94 18.25 -23.17
C LEU A 142 32.64 18.89 -23.69
N LYS A 143 31.98 19.69 -22.85
CA LYS A 143 30.79 20.45 -23.23
C LYS A 143 31.06 21.40 -24.38
N THR A 144 32.17 22.15 -24.33
CA THR A 144 32.60 23.08 -25.39
C THR A 144 32.93 22.35 -26.68
N GLU A 145 33.59 21.20 -26.60
CA GLU A 145 33.91 20.37 -27.77
C GLU A 145 32.63 19.88 -28.47
N ILE A 146 31.71 19.31 -27.70
CA ILE A 146 30.47 18.75 -28.23
C ILE A 146 29.57 19.85 -28.82
N THR A 147 29.45 21.00 -28.14
CA THR A 147 28.67 22.13 -28.68
C THR A 147 29.35 22.78 -29.89
N GLY A 148 30.69 22.75 -29.95
CA GLY A 148 31.47 23.19 -31.11
C GLY A 148 31.18 22.39 -32.39
N LYS A 149 30.68 21.15 -32.27
CA LYS A 149 30.20 20.34 -33.41
C LYS A 149 28.76 20.67 -33.83
N GLY A 150 28.07 21.54 -33.10
CA GLY A 150 26.70 21.99 -33.40
C GLY A 150 25.63 21.42 -32.47
N MET A 151 25.99 20.63 -31.46
CA MET A 151 25.01 20.14 -30.47
C MET A 151 24.50 21.29 -29.58
N SER A 152 23.19 21.30 -29.33
CA SER A 152 22.56 22.28 -28.42
C SER A 152 23.03 22.11 -26.97
N ILE A 153 23.45 23.22 -26.36
CA ILE A 153 23.84 23.25 -24.94
C ILE A 153 22.63 23.02 -24.02
N GLU A 154 21.44 23.39 -24.47
CA GLU A 154 20.17 23.19 -23.78
C GLU A 154 19.83 21.70 -23.63
N LEU A 155 20.16 20.87 -24.62
CA LEU A 155 20.02 19.41 -24.51
C LEU A 155 20.91 18.87 -23.38
N ILE A 156 22.19 19.27 -23.36
CA ILE A 156 23.13 18.85 -22.31
C ILE A 156 22.61 19.29 -20.94
N ASN A 157 22.24 20.57 -20.81
CA ASN A 157 21.72 21.10 -19.55
C ASN A 157 20.47 20.35 -19.06
N ARG A 158 19.56 19.98 -19.97
CA ARG A 158 18.36 19.22 -19.62
C ARG A 158 18.68 17.79 -19.18
N ILE A 159 19.68 17.13 -19.77
CA ILE A 159 20.14 15.82 -19.30
C ILE A 159 20.74 15.93 -17.88
N LEU A 160 21.50 17.00 -17.61
CA LEU A 160 22.10 17.24 -16.29
C LEU A 160 21.06 17.41 -15.17
N THR A 161 19.88 18.00 -15.47
CA THR A 161 18.82 18.19 -14.47
C THR A 161 18.08 16.90 -14.12
N TYR A 162 18.08 15.88 -15.00
CA TYR A 162 17.40 14.62 -14.72
C TYR A 162 18.05 13.82 -13.59
N ALA A 163 19.36 13.94 -13.35
CA ALA A 163 20.08 13.08 -12.40
C ALA A 163 19.48 13.13 -10.99
N GLU A 164 19.33 14.32 -10.42
CA GLU A 164 18.79 14.50 -9.06
C GLU A 164 17.29 14.19 -9.00
N ALA A 165 16.52 14.72 -9.95
CA ALA A 165 15.08 14.52 -10.00
C ALA A 165 14.71 13.04 -10.14
N PHE A 166 15.40 12.30 -11.00
CA PHE A 166 15.15 10.88 -11.24
C PHE A 166 15.55 10.02 -10.03
N MET A 167 16.70 10.32 -9.39
CA MET A 167 17.12 9.63 -8.16
C MET A 167 16.11 9.84 -7.02
N GLN A 168 15.63 11.08 -6.85
CA GLN A 168 14.64 11.39 -5.83
C GLN A 168 13.33 10.65 -6.08
N ALA A 169 12.80 10.71 -7.31
CA ALA A 169 11.58 10.00 -7.68
C ALA A 169 11.72 8.48 -7.50
N ASN A 170 12.86 7.90 -7.89
CA ASN A 170 13.15 6.48 -7.70
C ASN A 170 13.22 6.10 -6.22
N THR A 171 13.86 6.91 -5.39
CA THR A 171 13.95 6.70 -3.94
C THR A 171 12.56 6.72 -3.29
N THR A 172 11.72 7.70 -3.64
CA THR A 172 10.33 7.75 -3.17
C THR A 172 9.53 6.52 -3.63
N GLN A 173 9.74 6.05 -4.86
CA GLN A 173 9.09 4.84 -5.36
C GLN A 173 9.50 3.59 -4.55
N GLU A 174 10.78 3.44 -4.21
CA GLU A 174 11.24 2.32 -3.37
C GLU A 174 10.67 2.41 -1.94
N GLN A 175 10.72 3.58 -1.32
CA GLN A 175 10.16 3.80 0.02
C GLN A 175 8.66 3.47 0.10
N THR A 176 7.89 3.85 -0.93
CA THR A 176 6.45 3.54 -0.97
C THR A 176 6.17 2.05 -1.19
N LYS A 177 7.05 1.30 -1.87
CA LYS A 177 6.92 -0.16 -1.98
C LYS A 177 7.07 -0.82 -0.61
N ASP A 178 8.08 -0.43 0.16
CA ASP A 178 8.34 -0.99 1.50
C ASP A 178 7.20 -0.67 2.47
N SER A 179 6.79 0.60 2.55
CA SER A 179 5.65 1.04 3.39
C SER A 179 4.35 0.32 3.00
N SER A 180 4.11 0.09 1.71
CA SER A 180 2.92 -0.65 1.23
C SER A 180 2.92 -2.12 1.68
N ILE A 181 4.09 -2.74 1.85
CA ILE A 181 4.23 -4.11 2.35
C ILE A 181 3.97 -4.12 3.86
N GLU A 182 4.58 -3.20 4.61
CA GLU A 182 4.42 -3.09 6.05
C GLU A 182 2.97 -2.79 6.44
N LEU A 183 2.32 -1.83 5.77
CA LEU A 183 0.90 -1.50 5.99
C LEU A 183 -0.01 -2.70 5.73
N LYS A 184 0.26 -3.50 4.68
CA LYS A 184 -0.51 -4.73 4.41
C LYS A 184 -0.27 -5.79 5.47
N ALA A 185 0.95 -5.95 5.96
CA ALA A 185 1.26 -6.93 7.00
C ALA A 185 0.62 -6.54 8.34
N GLY A 186 0.71 -5.27 8.74
CA GLY A 186 0.07 -4.72 9.93
C GLY A 186 -1.45 -4.80 9.88
N ALA A 187 -2.06 -4.47 8.73
CA ALA A 187 -3.50 -4.66 8.50
C ALA A 187 -3.90 -6.14 8.60
N ILE A 188 -3.01 -7.06 8.19
CA ILE A 188 -3.28 -8.50 8.31
C ILE A 188 -3.33 -8.97 9.75
N GLU A 189 -2.34 -8.57 10.52
CA GLU A 189 -2.22 -8.86 11.94
C GLU A 189 -3.38 -8.26 12.74
N ALA A 190 -3.64 -6.95 12.60
CA ALA A 190 -4.69 -6.26 13.35
C ALA A 190 -6.08 -6.88 13.14
N PHE A 191 -6.42 -7.29 11.91
CA PHE A 191 -7.74 -7.88 11.66
C PHE A 191 -7.82 -9.32 12.18
N ASN A 192 -6.73 -10.10 12.10
CA ASN A 192 -6.69 -11.45 12.64
C ASN A 192 -6.80 -11.43 14.17
N GLU A 193 -6.10 -10.52 14.84
CA GLU A 193 -6.17 -10.32 16.30
C GLU A 193 -7.58 -9.91 16.73
N THR A 194 -8.17 -8.94 16.03
CA THR A 194 -9.55 -8.49 16.26
C THR A 194 -10.53 -9.65 16.11
N TYR A 195 -10.37 -10.46 15.05
CA TYR A 195 -11.23 -11.61 14.80
C TYR A 195 -11.08 -12.68 15.89
N ASP A 196 -9.84 -13.04 16.26
CA ASP A 196 -9.57 -14.07 17.26
C ASP A 196 -10.12 -13.68 18.64
N GLU A 197 -9.90 -12.43 19.07
CA GLU A 197 -10.48 -11.90 20.31
C GLU A 197 -12.02 -11.96 20.27
N MET A 198 -12.61 -11.56 19.15
CA MET A 198 -14.06 -11.57 18.99
C MET A 198 -14.66 -12.99 19.01
N ILE A 199 -14.02 -13.94 18.33
CA ILE A 199 -14.47 -15.33 18.30
C ILE A 199 -14.37 -15.96 19.70
N ALA A 200 -13.35 -15.62 20.48
CA ALA A 200 -13.24 -16.06 21.87
C ALA A 200 -14.41 -15.55 22.72
N ILE A 201 -14.75 -14.26 22.61
CA ILE A 201 -15.90 -13.66 23.30
C ILE A 201 -17.21 -14.34 22.87
N CYS A 202 -17.41 -14.52 21.55
CA CYS A 202 -18.57 -15.21 21.00
C CYS A 202 -18.75 -16.61 21.59
N LYS A 203 -17.68 -17.41 21.61
CA LYS A 203 -17.72 -18.79 22.12
C LYS A 203 -18.16 -18.85 23.59
N ILE A 204 -17.61 -17.97 24.43
CA ILE A 204 -17.92 -17.95 25.86
C ILE A 204 -19.35 -17.44 26.08
N ALA A 205 -19.71 -16.30 25.50
CA ALA A 205 -21.03 -15.69 25.70
C ALA A 205 -22.17 -16.55 25.11
N ALA A 206 -21.99 -17.13 23.92
CA ALA A 206 -22.99 -18.02 23.32
C ALA A 206 -23.17 -19.33 24.11
N SER A 207 -22.12 -19.81 24.79
CA SER A 207 -22.21 -20.98 25.67
C SER A 207 -22.99 -20.67 26.94
N TYR A 208 -22.79 -19.48 27.52
CA TYR A 208 -23.54 -19.00 28.66
C TYR A 208 -25.03 -18.81 28.32
N TYR A 209 -25.33 -18.12 27.22
CA TYR A 209 -26.69 -17.88 26.75
C TYR A 209 -27.33 -19.06 26.00
N ARG A 210 -26.83 -20.30 26.15
CA ARG A 210 -27.31 -21.45 25.36
C ARG A 210 -28.81 -21.72 25.47
N PHE A 211 -29.43 -21.32 26.59
CA PHE A 211 -30.86 -21.46 26.87
C PHE A 211 -31.67 -20.17 26.62
N GLU A 212 -31.02 -19.10 26.17
CA GLU A 212 -31.61 -17.83 25.79
C GLU A 212 -31.32 -17.57 24.30
N PRO A 213 -32.09 -18.19 23.37
CA PRO A 213 -31.74 -18.22 21.95
C PRO A 213 -31.54 -16.83 21.34
N LEU A 214 -32.33 -15.84 21.77
CA LEU A 214 -32.21 -14.47 21.30
C LEU A 214 -30.87 -13.82 21.70
N LYS A 215 -30.43 -14.02 22.94
CA LYS A 215 -29.13 -13.50 23.41
C LYS A 215 -27.96 -14.28 22.80
N LYS A 216 -28.09 -15.61 22.69
CA LYS A 216 -27.10 -16.46 22.01
C LYS A 216 -26.83 -16.00 20.57
N ASP A 217 -27.86 -15.58 19.86
CA ASP A 217 -27.74 -15.12 18.47
C ASP A 217 -26.90 -13.85 18.34
N LEU A 218 -26.92 -12.97 19.35
CA LEU A 218 -26.07 -11.76 19.39
C LEU A 218 -24.58 -12.09 19.45
N PHE A 219 -24.24 -13.29 19.95
CA PHE A 219 -22.86 -13.79 20.09
C PHE A 219 -22.54 -14.93 19.13
N THR A 220 -23.37 -15.14 18.09
CA THR A 220 -23.10 -16.11 17.03
C THR A 220 -22.59 -15.38 15.80
N PHE A 221 -21.27 -15.38 15.59
CA PHE A 221 -20.60 -14.57 14.56
C PHE A 221 -21.22 -14.71 13.16
N THR A 222 -21.47 -15.95 12.72
CA THR A 222 -22.09 -16.22 11.40
C THR A 222 -23.51 -15.69 11.28
N ARG A 223 -24.29 -15.70 12.37
CA ARG A 223 -25.65 -15.13 12.40
C ARG A 223 -25.60 -13.61 12.34
N VAL A 224 -24.72 -12.97 13.10
CA VAL A 224 -24.56 -11.51 13.05
C VAL A 224 -24.14 -11.07 11.65
N GLN A 225 -23.18 -11.77 11.04
CA GLN A 225 -22.73 -11.49 9.68
C GLN A 225 -23.84 -11.71 8.63
N ALA A 226 -24.68 -12.75 8.78
CA ALA A 226 -25.81 -12.99 7.90
C ALA A 226 -26.90 -11.92 8.02
N ASN A 227 -27.22 -11.49 9.25
CA ASN A 227 -28.19 -10.44 9.51
C ASN A 227 -27.75 -9.09 8.92
N GLN A 228 -26.44 -8.78 8.98
CA GLN A 228 -25.88 -7.58 8.36
C GLN A 228 -25.95 -7.59 6.84
N ARG A 229 -25.92 -8.76 6.21
CA ARG A 229 -26.03 -8.94 4.74
C ARG A 229 -27.48 -8.98 4.23
N GLY A 230 -28.48 -8.71 5.09
CA GLY A 230 -29.89 -8.73 4.72
C GLY A 230 -30.54 -10.11 4.69
N GLY A 231 -29.90 -11.13 5.28
CA GLY A 231 -30.52 -12.44 5.47
C GLY A 231 -31.62 -12.38 6.52
N THR A 232 -32.86 -12.25 6.08
CA THR A 232 -34.06 -12.40 6.92
C THR A 232 -34.13 -13.80 7.51
N SER A 233 -33.68 -13.98 8.75
CA SER A 233 -34.20 -15.07 9.57
C SER A 233 -35.63 -14.74 9.93
N ASN A 234 -36.60 -15.35 9.24
CA ASN A 234 -38.02 -15.34 9.58
C ASN A 234 -38.22 -15.43 11.10
N ARG A 235 -38.54 -14.30 11.74
CA ARG A 235 -39.14 -14.26 13.07
C ARG A 235 -40.55 -13.74 12.87
N VAL A 236 -41.51 -14.65 12.95
CA VAL A 236 -42.93 -14.31 13.07
C VAL A 236 -43.08 -13.41 14.31
N PRO A 237 -43.72 -12.23 14.20
CA PRO A 237 -43.98 -11.41 15.37
C PRO A 237 -44.91 -12.16 16.33
N GLU A 238 -44.53 -12.18 17.61
CA GLU A 238 -45.31 -12.72 18.71
C GLU A 238 -46.70 -12.06 18.75
N PRO A 239 -47.81 -12.82 18.83
CA PRO A 239 -49.13 -12.22 18.97
C PRO A 239 -49.23 -11.52 20.33
N ALA A 240 -49.72 -10.28 20.31
CA ALA A 240 -49.89 -9.45 21.50
C ALA A 240 -50.69 -10.18 22.60
N PRO A 241 -50.33 -9.99 23.89
CA PRO A 241 -51.04 -10.64 25.00
C PRO A 241 -52.49 -10.19 25.01
N THR A 242 -53.39 -11.16 24.97
CA THR A 242 -54.83 -10.93 25.06
C THR A 242 -55.17 -10.40 26.46
N PRO A 243 -55.92 -9.29 26.60
CA PRO A 243 -56.34 -8.82 27.91
C PRO A 243 -57.32 -9.82 28.52
N VAL A 244 -56.99 -10.31 29.72
CA VAL A 244 -57.92 -11.09 30.55
C VAL A 244 -59.00 -10.12 31.03
N GLN A 245 -60.26 -10.40 30.69
CA GLN A 245 -61.43 -9.79 31.33
C GLN A 245 -61.81 -10.57 32.58
#